data_AF-A0A920Q1F5-F1
#
_entry.id   AF-A0A920Q1F5-F1
#
_cell.length_a   1.000
_cell.length_b   1.000
_cell.length_c   1.000
_cell.angle_alpha   90.00
_cell.angle_beta   90.00
_cell.angle_gamma   90.00
#
_symmetry.space_group_name_H-M   'P 1'
#
loop_
_entity.id
_entity.type
_entity.pdbx_description
1 polymer ?
#
loop_
_entity_poly.entity_id
_entity_poly.type
_entity_poly.pdbx_seq_one_letter_code
_entity_poly.pdbx_strand_id
1 'polypeptide(L)' 'MGVSAIAGIGFTVSLFVTGLAFDDLVLQDEAKVGILAGSAIAALVGVVILLGARSPEGSVEGEYPRG' A
#
# COMPACT_ATOMS: atom_id res chain seq x y z
N MET A 1 -3.54 2.46 -10.32
CA MET A 1 -4.67 3.01 -9.56
C MET A 1 -5.30 2.02 -8.58
N GLY A 2 -5.51 0.74 -8.93
CA GLY A 2 -6.13 -0.23 -8.01
C GLY A 2 -5.32 -0.56 -6.74
N VAL A 3 -3.99 -0.73 -6.85
CA VAL A 3 -3.12 -1.09 -5.72
C VAL A 3 -3.08 0.00 -4.64
N SER A 4 -3.07 1.29 -5.02
CA SER A 4 -3.12 2.42 -4.08
C SER A 4 -4.45 2.51 -3.34
N ALA A 5 -5.57 2.13 -3.99
CA ALA A 5 -6.88 2.10 -3.35
C ALA A 5 -6.97 0.97 -2.29
N ILE A 6 -6.48 -0.22 -2.62
CA ILE A 6 -6.44 -1.36 -1.69
C ILE A 6 -5.52 -1.08 -0.49
N ALA A 7 -4.39 -0.40 -0.71
CA ALA A 7 -3.50 0.04 0.38
C ALA A 7 -4.21 0.98 1.38
N GLY A 8 -5.05 1.91 0.89
CA GLY A 8 -5.84 2.79 1.75
C GLY A 8 -6.94 2.07 2.54
N ILE A 9 -7.58 1.06 1.93
CA ILE A 9 -8.55 0.18 2.62
C ILE A 9 -7.86 -0.56 3.76
N GLY A 10 -6.67 -1.13 3.54
CA GLY A 10 -5.89 -1.81 4.57
C GLY A 10 -5.52 -0.91 5.74
N PHE A 11 -5.07 0.32 5.47
CA PHE A 11 -4.75 1.31 6.51
C PHE A 11 -5.96 1.63 7.40
N THR A 12 -7.13 1.84 6.80
CA THR A 12 -8.35 2.18 7.54
C THR A 12 -8.84 1.03 8.41
N VAL A 13 -8.79 -0.20 7.88
CA VAL A 13 -9.15 -1.42 8.64
C VAL A 13 -8.19 -1.65 9.81
N SER A 14 -6.88 -1.45 9.62
CA SER A 14 -5.90 -1.56 10.71
C SER A 14 -6.18 -0.59 11.86
N LEU A 15 -6.52 0.68 11.57
CA LEU A 15 -6.88 1.65 12.63
C LEU A 15 -8.17 1.25 13.37
N PHE A 16 -9.14 0.67 12.67
CA PHE A 16 -10.37 0.19 13.29
C PHE A 16 -10.12 -1.01 14.21
N VAL A 17 -9.29 -1.97 13.76
CA VAL A 17 -8.88 -3.13 14.57
C VAL A 17 -8.11 -2.69 15.81
N THR A 18 -7.21 -1.72 15.70
CA THR A 18 -6.49 -1.17 16.86
C THR A 18 -7.43 -0.59 17.91
N GLY A 19 -8.49 0.11 17.49
CA GLY A 19 -9.50 0.64 18.41
C GLY A 19 -10.36 -0.43 19.10
N LEU A 20 -10.54 -1.60 18.47
CA LEU A 20 -11.27 -2.73 19.05
C LEU A 20 -10.37 -3.66 19.90
N ALA A 21 -9.08 -3.73 19.58
CA ALA A 21 -8.14 -4.64 20.23
C ALA A 21 -7.62 -4.12 21.57
N PHE A 22 -7.66 -2.79 21.79
CA PHE A 22 -7.11 -2.16 22.98
C PHE A 22 -8.09 -1.16 23.58
N ASP A 23 -8.50 -1.38 24.84
CA ASP A 23 -9.33 -0.45 25.61
C ASP A 23 -8.51 0.71 26.21
N ASP A 24 -7.19 0.52 26.36
CA ASP A 24 -6.29 1.52 26.95
C ASP A 24 -5.78 2.51 25.89
N LEU A 25 -6.01 3.81 26.14
CA LEU A 25 -5.67 4.90 25.20
C LEU A 25 -4.17 4.94 24.87
N VAL A 26 -3.32 4.54 25.82
CA VAL A 26 -1.86 4.54 25.61
C VAL A 26 -1.46 3.47 24.60
N LEU A 27 -2.06 2.27 24.70
CA LEU A 27 -1.78 1.17 23.77
C LEU A 27 -2.36 1.45 22.37
N GLN A 28 -3.50 2.14 22.30
CA GLN A 28 -4.04 2.58 21.01
C GLN A 28 -3.12 3.58 20.30
N ASP A 29 -2.52 4.52 21.03
CA ASP A 29 -1.63 5.51 20.43
C ASP A 29 -0.37 4.86 19.88
N GLU A 30 0.25 3.96 20.65
CA GLU A 30 1.44 3.21 20.24
C GLU A 30 1.16 2.32 19.01
N ALA A 31 0.00 1.66 18.97
CA ALA A 31 -0.42 0.86 17.83
C ALA A 31 -0.69 1.70 16.57
N LYS A 32 -1.30 2.90 16.69
CA LYS A 32 -1.48 3.84 15.56
C LYS A 32 -0.14 4.28 14.99
N VAL A 33 0.81 4.62 15.86
CA VAL A 33 2.19 4.97 15.47
C VAL A 33 2.84 3.79 14.74
N GLY A 34 2.66 2.56 15.24
CA GLY A 34 3.13 1.35 14.58
C GLY A 34 2.55 1.14 13.18
N ILE A 35 1.24 1.37 13.01
CA ILE A 35 0.56 1.26 11.71
C ILE A 35 1.08 2.32 10.73
N LEU A 36 1.23 3.57 11.17
CA LEU A 36 1.78 4.65 10.36
C LEU A 36 3.23 4.36 9.94
N ALA A 37 4.07 3.91 10.87
CA ALA A 37 5.45 3.53 10.59
C ALA A 37 5.53 2.34 9.62
N GLY A 38 4.72 1.30 9.84
CA GLY A 38 4.65 0.14 8.95
C GLY A 38 4.20 0.50 7.54
N SER A 39 3.18 1.35 7.38
CA SER A 39 2.74 1.84 6.07
C SER A 39 3.81 2.69 5.38
N ALA A 40 4.55 3.53 6.13
CA ALA A 40 5.66 4.31 5.57
C ALA A 40 6.79 3.40 5.05
N ILE A 41 7.15 2.36 5.81
CA ILE A 41 8.14 1.35 5.38
C ILE A 41 7.66 0.61 4.14
N ALA A 42 6.40 0.16 4.12
CA ALA A 42 5.83 -0.53 2.96
C ALA A 42 5.82 0.35 1.70
N ALA A 43 5.50 1.65 1.84
CA ALA A 43 5.57 2.61 0.74
C ALA A 43 7.01 2.80 0.26
N LEU A 44 7.98 2.93 1.17
CA LEU A 44 9.40 3.05 0.84
C LEU A 44 9.90 1.81 0.08
N VAL A 45 9.60 0.62 0.57
CA VAL A 45 9.95 -0.65 -0.08
C VAL A 45 9.31 -0.76 -1.46
N GLY A 46 8.02 -0.43 -1.58
CA GLY A 46 7.32 -0.41 -2.87
C GLY A 46 7.96 0.56 -3.87
N VAL A 47 8.38 1.74 -3.43
CA VAL A 47 9.08 2.73 -4.26
C VAL A 47 10.48 2.24 -4.65
N VAL A 48 11.24 1.64 -3.74
CA VAL A 48 12.56 1.07 -4.04
C VAL A 48 12.45 -0.06 -5.07
N ILE A 49 11.46 -0.95 -4.90
CA ILE A 49 11.18 -2.01 -5.87
C ILE A 49 10.78 -1.40 -7.22
N LEU A 50 9.89 -0.40 -7.26
CA LEU A 50 9.45 0.25 -8.49
C LEU A 50 10.61 0.97 -9.21
N LEU A 51 11.54 1.57 -8.46
CA LEU A 51 12.72 2.21 -9.02
C LEU A 51 13.70 1.19 -9.61
N GLY A 52 13.85 0.02 -9.00
CA GLY A 52 14.65 -1.08 -9.53
C GLY A 52 13.98 -1.85 -10.68
N ALA A 53 12.65 -1.90 -10.68
CA ALA A 53 11.84 -2.64 -11.66
C ALA A 53 11.36 -1.78 -12.83
N ARG A 54 12.00 -0.64 -13.14
CA ARG A 54 11.69 0.15 -14.34
C ARG A 54 12.02 -0.62 -15.61
N SER A 55 11.12 -1.51 -16.02
CA SER A 55 10.99 -1.96 -17.40
C SER A 55 10.05 -1.00 -18.13
N PRO A 56 10.43 -0.52 -19.33
CA PRO A 56 9.55 0.28 -20.17
C PRO A 56 8.47 -0.63 -20.73
N GLU A 57 7.38 -0.84 -19.99
CA GLU A 57 6.23 -1.59 -20.49
C GLU A 57 5.35 -0.63 -21.30
N GLY A 58 5.78 -0.42 -22.54
CA GLY A 58 5.15 0.48 -23.49
C GLY A 58 5.19 -0.12 -24.89
N SER A 59 4.53 -1.25 -25.10
CA SER A 59 4.17 -1.72 -26.44
C SER A 59 3.05 -2.76 -26.34
N VAL A 60 1.82 -2.29 -26.09
CA VAL A 60 0.65 -2.98 -26.65
C VAL A 60 0.60 -2.57 -28.12
N GLU A 61 1.51 -3.14 -28.92
CA GLU A 61 1.42 -3.08 -30.37
C GLU A 61 0.34 -4.10 -30.74
N GLY A 62 -0.89 -3.60 -30.80
CA GLY A 62 -2.01 -4.33 -31.36
C GLY A 62 -1.69 -4.61 -32.82
N GLU A 63 -1.16 -5.80 -33.07
CA GLU A 63 -1.08 -6.44 -34.38
C GLU A 63 -2.50 -6.50 -34.94
N TYR A 64 -2.90 -5.46 -35.68
CA TYR A 64 -4.11 -5.47 -36.48
C TYR A 64 -3.84 -6.41 -37.66
N PRO A 65 -4.53 -7.56 -37.76
CA PRO A 65 -4.38 -8.42 -38.93
C PRO A 65 -4.87 -7.67 -40.16
N ARG A 66 -3.93 -7.35 -41.04
CA ARG A 66 -4.16 -6.87 -42.40
C ARG A 66 -4.50 -8.09 -43.28
N GLY A 67 -5.67 -8.07 -43.92
CA GLY A 67 -5.98 -8.92 -45.09
C GLY A 67 -7.04 -9.97 -44.83
#